data_AF-A0A9D0ZPG4-F1
#
_entry.id   AF-A0A9D0ZPG4-F1
#
_cell.length_a   1.000
_cell.length_b   1.000
_cell.length_c   1.000
_cell.angle_alpha   90.00
_cell.angle_beta   90.00
_cell.angle_gamma   90.00
#
_symmetry.space_group_name_H-M   'P 1'
#
loop_
_entity.id
_entity.type
_entity.pdbx_description
1 polymer ?
#
loop_
_entity_poly.entity_id
_entity_poly.type
_entity_poly.pdbx_seq_one_letter_code
_entity_poly.pdbx_strand_id
1 'polypeptide(L)'
;MLEVLKKRLPEGMEIVKVIDKANASQVEIWFSYRGMETNGWLNKTCAPGHAARLCDKTIATAMLGFAIQLKDIEMADYWKDKMLNG
;
A
#
# COMPACT_ATOMS: atom_id res chain seq x y z
N MET A 1 8.07 2.85 -9.95
CA MET A 1 7.47 2.41 -8.68
C MET A 1 5.95 2.27 -8.75
N LEU A 2 5.19 3.29 -9.17
CA LEU A 2 3.73 3.22 -9.25
C LEU A 2 3.20 2.04 -10.10
N GLU A 3 3.79 1.78 -11.27
CA GLU A 3 3.40 0.63 -12.11
C GLU A 3 3.69 -0.73 -11.46
N VAL A 4 4.73 -0.82 -10.63
CA VAL A 4 5.02 -2.04 -9.85
C VAL A 4 3.96 -2.21 -8.77
N LEU A 5 3.57 -1.12 -8.09
CA LEU A 5 2.52 -1.14 -7.09
C LEU A 5 1.19 -1.60 -7.68
N LYS A 6 0.74 -1.02 -8.80
CA LYS A 6 -0.52 -1.36 -9.47
C LYS A 6 -0.63 -2.85 -9.78
N LYS A 7 0.45 -3.47 -10.26
CA LYS A 7 0.49 -4.89 -10.60
C LYS A 7 0.40 -5.83 -9.40
N ARG A 8 0.60 -5.31 -8.18
CA ARG A 8 0.67 -6.09 -6.94
C ARG A 8 -0.49 -5.83 -6.01
N LEU A 9 -1.43 -4.96 -6.40
CA LEU A 9 -2.61 -4.68 -5.58
C LEU A 9 -3.38 -5.99 -5.33
N PRO A 10 -3.81 -6.23 -4.09
CA PRO A 10 -4.69 -7.34 -3.78
C PRO A 10 -6.05 -7.13 -4.46
N GLU A 11 -6.76 -8.24 -4.66
CA GLU A 11 -8.09 -8.19 -5.25
C GLU A 11 -9.04 -7.28 -4.46
N GLY A 12 -9.81 -6.47 -5.19
CA GLY A 12 -10.77 -5.51 -4.62
C GLY A 12 -10.15 -4.22 -4.08
N MET A 13 -8.82 -4.06 -4.13
CA MET A 13 -8.14 -2.82 -3.78
C MET A 13 -7.82 -2.01 -5.03
N GLU A 14 -8.16 -0.73 -5.01
CA GLU A 14 -7.98 0.18 -6.14
C GLU A 14 -7.18 1.41 -5.72
N ILE A 15 -6.45 2.01 -6.66
CA ILE A 15 -5.84 3.33 -6.47
C ILE A 15 -6.82 4.37 -7.01
N VAL A 16 -7.36 5.20 -6.12
CA VAL A 16 -8.36 6.23 -6.50
C VAL A 16 -7.72 7.59 -6.76
N LYS A 17 -6.58 7.88 -6.12
CA LYS A 17 -5.87 9.16 -6.29
C LYS A 17 -4.38 9.00 -6.03
N VAL A 18 -3.57 9.70 -6.82
CA VAL A 18 -2.12 9.82 -6.60
C VAL A 18 -1.79 11.30 -6.52
N ILE A 19 -1.11 11.71 -5.44
CA ILE A 19 -0.64 13.07 -5.24
C ILE A 19 0.88 13.04 -5.29
N ASP A 20 1.43 13.56 -6.38
CA ASP A 20 2.86 13.71 -6.58
C ASP A 20 3.26 15.18 -6.42
N LYS A 21 3.99 15.49 -5.34
CA LYS A 21 4.56 16.82 -5.11
C LYS A 21 5.96 16.90 -5.73
N ALA A 22 6.21 18.00 -6.44
CA ALA A 22 7.55 18.32 -6.93
C ALA A 22 8.56 18.32 -5.77
N ASN A 23 9.75 17.76 -6.01
CA ASN A 23 10.86 17.62 -5.04
C ASN A 23 10.61 16.70 -3.83
N ALA A 24 9.44 16.07 -3.68
CA ALA A 24 9.24 15.05 -2.66
C ALA A 24 9.92 13.72 -3.05
N SER A 25 10.51 13.02 -2.08
CA SER A 25 11.09 11.67 -2.26
C SER A 25 10.02 10.56 -2.31
N GLN A 26 8.79 10.89 -1.92
CA GLN A 26 7.64 10.00 -1.87
C GLN A 26 6.45 10.57 -2.63
N VAL A 27 5.57 9.69 -3.08
CA VAL A 27 4.23 10.02 -3.59
C VAL A 27 3.20 9.53 -2.59
N GLU A 28 2.15 10.32 -2.40
CA GLU A 28 0.98 9.92 -1.62
C GLU A 28 0.01 9.18 -2.55
N ILE A 29 -0.46 8.03 -2.11
CA ILE A 29 -1.38 7.18 -2.85
C ILE A 29 -2.59 6.91 -1.99
N TRP A 30 -3.75 7.25 -2.52
CA TRP A 30 -5.04 6.95 -1.91
C TRP A 30 -5.57 5.67 -2.52
N PHE A 31 -5.95 4.77 -1.63
CA PHE A 31 -6.50 3.48 -1.95
C PHE A 31 -7.96 3.42 -1.55
N SER A 32 -8.74 2.67 -2.32
CA SER A 32 -10.09 2.27 -1.94
C SER A 32 -10.16 0.75 -1.77
N TYR A 33 -10.88 0.32 -0.75
CA TYR A 33 -11.19 -1.08 -0.49
C TYR A 33 -12.54 -1.19 0.23
N ARG A 34 -13.47 -1.99 -0.31
CA ARG A 34 -14.82 -2.19 0.26
C ARG A 34 -15.55 -0.88 0.59
N GLY A 35 -15.42 0.13 -0.27
CA GLY A 35 -16.06 1.44 -0.10
C GLY A 35 -15.42 2.34 0.96
N MET A 36 -14.30 1.93 1.55
CA MET A 36 -13.49 2.75 2.45
C MET A 36 -12.28 3.30 1.71
N GLU A 37 -11.77 4.44 2.17
CA GLU A 37 -10.54 5.02 1.63
C GLU A 37 -9.48 5.18 2.71
N THR A 38 -8.23 4.98 2.31
CA THR A 38 -7.05 5.25 3.14
C THR A 38 -5.90 5.72 2.26
N ASN A 39 -4.90 6.37 2.85
CA ASN A 39 -3.72 6.79 2.12
C ASN A 39 -2.45 6.07 2.61
N GLY A 40 -1.46 6.02 1.74
CA GLY A 40 -0.12 5.52 2.02
C GLY A 40 0.93 6.28 1.23
N TRP A 41 2.18 6.14 1.66
CA TRP A 41 3.31 6.79 1.02
C TRP A 41 4.18 5.77 0.30
N LEU A 42 4.53 6.06 -0.96
CA LEU A 42 5.39 5.22 -1.79
C LEU A 42 6.64 6.00 -2.18
N ASN A 43 7.82 5.44 -1.92
CA ASN A 43 9.07 6.03 -2.40
C ASN A 43 9.09 6.09 -3.94
N LYS A 44 9.55 7.21 -4.49
CA LYS A 44 9.70 7.37 -5.95
C LYS A 44 10.81 6.48 -6.52
N THR A 45 11.86 6.29 -5.73
CA THR A 45 13.05 5.52 -6.10
C THR A 45 13.35 4.46 -5.05
N CYS A 46 14.07 3.42 -5.46
CA CYS A 46 14.61 2.41 -4.57
C CYS A 46 15.89 1.81 -5.17
N ALA A 47 16.68 1.14 -4.33
CA ALA A 47 17.79 0.34 -4.84
C ALA A 47 17.27 -0.80 -5.76
N PRO A 48 18.04 -1.21 -6.78
CA PRO A 48 17.68 -2.33 -7.66
C PRO A 48 17.30 -3.59 -6.86
N GLY A 49 16.27 -4.31 -7.31
CA GLY A 49 15.78 -5.51 -6.64
C GLY A 49 14.82 -5.26 -5.45
N HIS A 50 14.68 -4.03 -4.95
CA HIS A 50 13.83 -3.74 -3.79
C HIS A 50 12.43 -3.20 -4.10
N ALA A 51 12.10 -3.00 -5.38
CA ALA A 51 10.84 -2.39 -5.80
C ALA A 51 9.61 -3.18 -5.33
N ALA A 52 9.60 -4.50 -5.53
CA ALA A 52 8.49 -5.37 -5.14
C ALA A 52 8.23 -5.30 -3.63
N ARG A 53 9.27 -5.50 -2.81
CA ARG A 53 9.17 -5.46 -1.34
C ARG A 53 8.67 -4.10 -0.82
N LEU A 54 9.13 -2.99 -1.41
CA LEU A 54 8.64 -1.67 -1.01
C LEU A 54 7.16 -1.47 -1.36
N CYS A 55 6.74 -1.91 -2.55
CA CYS A 55 5.32 -1.87 -2.92
C CYS A 55 4.47 -2.75 -2.00
N ASP A 56 4.92 -3.97 -1.69
CA ASP A 56 4.21 -4.88 -0.78
C ASP A 56 4.08 -4.29 0.62
N LYS A 57 5.13 -3.64 1.11
CA LYS A 57 5.08 -2.94 2.40
C LYS A 57 4.08 -1.79 2.37
N THR A 58 4.04 -0.98 1.31
CA THR A 58 3.04 0.09 1.18
C THR A 58 1.61 -0.47 1.15
N ILE A 59 1.38 -1.57 0.43
CA ILE A 59 0.09 -2.26 0.37
C ILE A 59 -0.29 -2.80 1.74
N ALA A 60 0.61 -3.52 2.40
CA ALA A 60 0.35 -4.11 3.72
C ALA A 60 -0.01 -3.04 4.75
N THR A 61 0.69 -1.91 4.76
CA THR A 61 0.36 -0.77 5.63
C THR A 61 -1.05 -0.23 5.35
N ALA A 62 -1.43 -0.06 4.08
CA ALA A 62 -2.78 0.40 3.72
C ALA A 62 -3.86 -0.62 4.14
N MET A 63 -3.61 -1.92 3.91
CA MET A 63 -4.53 -2.99 4.30
C MET A 63 -4.68 -3.13 5.82
N LEU A 64 -3.62 -2.92 6.59
CA LEU A 64 -3.71 -2.79 8.05
C LEU A 64 -4.59 -1.60 8.45
N GLY A 65 -4.46 -0.46 7.76
CA GLY A 65 -5.33 0.69 7.93
C GLY A 65 -6.81 0.33 7.73
N PHE A 66 -7.14 -0.38 6.65
CA PHE A 66 -8.49 -0.87 6.41
C PHE A 66 -8.96 -1.87 7.47
N ALA A 67 -8.11 -2.83 7.86
CA ALA A 67 -8.43 -3.83 8.88
C ALA A 67 -8.84 -3.18 10.21
N ILE A 68 -8.11 -2.14 10.62
CA ILE A 68 -8.45 -1.36 11.82
C ILE A 68 -9.81 -0.68 11.69
N GLN A 69 -10.08 -0.04 10.54
CA GLN A 69 -11.36 0.65 10.31
C GLN A 69 -12.55 -0.34 10.27
N LEU A 70 -12.34 -1.53 9.70
CA LEU A 70 -13.32 -2.62 9.63
C LEU A 70 -13.46 -3.38 10.97
N LYS A 71 -12.55 -3.17 11.91
CA LYS A 71 -12.41 -3.98 13.14
C LYS A 71 -12.22 -5.48 12.83
N ASP A 72 -11.56 -5.78 11.73
CA ASP A 72 -11.28 -7.13 11.25
C ASP A 72 -9.88 -7.57 11.71
N ILE A 73 -9.84 -8.30 12.82
CA ILE A 73 -8.58 -8.73 13.45
C ILE A 73 -7.87 -9.79 12.61
N GLU A 74 -8.61 -10.68 11.95
CA GLU A 74 -8.04 -11.73 11.10
C GLU A 74 -7.31 -11.11 9.90
N MET A 75 -7.93 -10.11 9.27
CA MET A 75 -7.31 -9.33 8.21
C MET A 75 -6.05 -8.61 8.73
N ALA A 76 -6.11 -8.04 9.93
CA ALA A 76 -4.97 -7.34 10.52
C ALA A 76 -3.78 -8.29 10.74
N ASP A 77 -4.03 -9.48 11.30
CA ASP A 77 -2.98 -10.48 11.54
C ASP A 77 -2.38 -11.00 10.23
N TYR A 78 -3.20 -11.30 9.22
CA TYR A 78 -2.71 -11.74 7.91
C TYR A 78 -1.76 -10.72 7.26
N TRP A 79 -2.14 -9.44 7.24
CA TRP A 79 -1.33 -8.40 6.62
C TRP A 79 -0.11 -8.01 7.45
N LYS A 80 -0.20 -8.14 8.78
CA LYS A 80 0.95 -7.98 9.68
C LYS A 80 2.01 -9.05 9.42
N ASP A 81 1.61 -10.32 9.28
CA ASP A 81 2.54 -11.40 8.98
C ASP A 81 3.21 -11.23 7.61
N LYS A 82 2.44 -10.81 6.60
CA LYS A 82 2.97 -10.44 5.28
C LYS A 82 3.98 -9.30 5.35
N MET A 83 3.78 -8.34 6.24
CA MET A 83 4.70 -7.20 6.42
C MET A 83 6.02 -7.61 7.10
N LEU A 84 5.97 -8.57 8.02
CA LEU A 84 7.12 -8.99 8.81
C LEU A 84 7.95 -10.09 8.14
N ASN A 85 7.30 -10.98 7.39
CA ASN A 85 7.90 -12.20 6.85
C ASN A 85 7.94 -12.27 5.31
N GLY A 86 7.43 -11.24 4.62
CA GLY A 86 7.32 -11.16 3.15
C GLY A 86 8.44 -10.41 2.44
#